data_AF-A0A6P0P2J6-F1
#
_entry.id   AF-A0A6P0P2J6-F1
#
_cell.length_a   1.000
_cell.length_b   1.000
_cell.length_c   1.000
_cell.angle_alpha   90.00
_cell.angle_beta   90.00
_cell.angle_gamma   90.00
#
_symmetry.space_group_name_H-M   'P 1'
#
loop_
_entity.id
_entity.type
_entity.pdbx_description
1 polymer ?
#
loop_
_entity_poly.entity_id
_entity_poly.type
_entity_poly.pdbx_seq_one_letter_code
_entity_poly.pdbx_strand_id
1 'polypeptide(L)' 'MIEPDFPHIVLAFNYKGWKVEIDQGEMDGSATYAAWANYKLGCVVAVPYASSRQEVVRRAKQWIDARDNQKIT' A
#
# COMPACT_ATOMS: atom_id res chain seq x y z
N MET A 1 26.11 -7.17 -11.65
CA MET A 1 25.76 -6.31 -10.50
C MET A 1 24.30 -6.57 -10.22
N ILE A 2 23.93 -6.97 -9.00
CA ILE A 2 22.50 -7.15 -8.64
C ILE A 2 21.96 -5.75 -8.40
N GLU A 3 21.05 -5.29 -9.25
CA GLU A 3 20.33 -4.04 -8.99
C GLU A 3 19.35 -4.29 -7.83
N PRO A 4 19.42 -3.52 -6.73
CA PRO A 4 18.46 -3.65 -5.65
C PRO A 4 17.08 -3.25 -6.15
N ASP A 5 16.07 -4.04 -5.80
CA ASP A 5 14.67 -3.70 -6.06
C ASP A 5 14.22 -2.64 -5.03
N PHE A 6 14.42 -1.38 -5.40
CA PHE A 6 14.00 -0.24 -4.59
C PHE A 6 12.50 -0.01 -4.77
N PRO A 7 11.78 0.37 -3.70
CA PRO A 7 10.37 0.72 -3.81
C PRO A 7 10.16 1.80 -4.88
N HIS A 8 9.30 1.49 -5.85
CA HIS A 8 8.92 2.37 -6.93
C HIS A 8 7.54 2.94 -6.62
N ILE A 9 7.54 3.95 -5.73
CA ILE A 9 6.30 4.58 -5.27
C ILE A 9 5.69 5.43 -6.40
N VAL A 10 4.57 4.98 -6.94
CA VAL A 10 3.87 5.64 -8.07
C VAL A 10 2.70 6.51 -7.63
N LEU A 11 2.23 6.36 -6.39
CA LEU A 11 1.16 7.17 -5.82
C LEU A 11 1.31 7.25 -4.29
N ALA A 12 1.15 8.44 -3.73
CA ALA A 12 1.07 8.63 -2.28
C ALA A 12 -0.09 9.56 -1.92
N PHE A 13 -0.86 9.21 -0.88
CA PHE A 13 -1.99 10.01 -0.41
C PHE A 13 -2.24 9.80 1.08
N ASN A 14 -2.89 10.78 1.72
CA ASN A 14 -3.33 10.64 3.11
C ASN A 14 -4.76 10.10 3.16
N TYR A 15 -5.04 9.19 4.08
CA TYR A 15 -6.38 8.66 4.36
C TYR A 15 -6.55 8.34 5.84
N LYS A 16 -7.48 9.02 6.51
CA LYS A 16 -7.80 8.85 7.94
C LYS A 16 -6.57 8.85 8.88
N GLY A 17 -5.62 9.76 8.64
CA GLY A 17 -4.41 9.87 9.46
C GLY A 17 -3.27 8.92 9.08
N TRP A 18 -3.45 8.08 8.06
CA TRP A 18 -2.41 7.24 7.48
C TRP A 18 -1.88 7.88 6.19
N LYS A 19 -0.55 7.85 5.99
CA LYS A 19 0.06 8.11 4.68
C LYS A 19 0.14 6.79 3.93
N VAL A 20 -0.63 6.65 2.87
CA VAL A 20 -0.64 5.46 2.01
C VAL A 20 0.33 5.69 0.85
N GLU A 21 1.26 4.76 0.65
CA GLU A 21 2.20 4.75 -0.48
C GLU A 21 1.95 3.48 -1.30
N ILE A 22 1.74 3.66 -2.60
CA ILE A 22 1.54 2.59 -3.56
C ILE A 22 2.84 2.34 -4.30
N ASP A 23 3.38 1.15 -4.10
CA ASP A 23 4.56 0.64 -4.78
C ASP A 23 4.13 -0.12 -6.03
N GLN A 24 4.85 0.07 -7.14
CA GLN A 24 4.62 -0.65 -8.39
C GLN A 24 5.79 -1.57 -8.72
N GLY A 25 5.50 -2.87 -8.77
CA GLY A 25 6.42 -3.88 -9.27
C GLY A 25 5.99 -4.43 -10.62
N GLU A 26 6.67 -5.49 -11.03
CA GLU A 26 6.35 -6.28 -12.21
C GLU A 26 6.38 -7.77 -11.85
N MET A 27 5.39 -8.52 -12.33
CA MET A 27 5.36 -9.98 -12.25
C MET A 27 4.90 -10.52 -13.60
N ASP A 28 5.71 -11.38 -14.21
CA ASP A 28 5.44 -11.98 -15.53
C ASP A 28 5.08 -10.95 -16.62
N GLY A 29 5.81 -9.83 -16.69
CA GLY A 29 5.57 -8.76 -17.66
C GLY A 29 4.34 -7.89 -17.37
N SER A 30 3.64 -8.12 -16.26
CA SER A 30 2.45 -7.37 -15.84
C SER A 30 2.75 -6.49 -14.64
N ALA A 31 2.26 -5.25 -14.66
CA ALA A 31 2.39 -4.34 -13.53
C ALA A 31 1.61 -4.86 -12.31
N THR A 32 2.28 -4.91 -11.15
CA THR A 32 1.70 -5.30 -9.87
C THR A 32 1.80 -4.16 -8.87
N TYR A 33 0.94 -4.15 -7.87
CA TYR A 33 0.88 -3.05 -6.91
C TYR A 33 0.83 -3.56 -5.46
N ALA A 34 1.56 -2.88 -4.57
CA ALA A 34 1.48 -3.06 -3.13
C ALA A 34 1.14 -1.73 -2.45
N ALA A 35 0.53 -1.79 -1.27
CA ALA A 35 0.25 -0.60 -0.46
C ALA A 35 0.91 -0.69 0.91
N TRP A 36 1.67 0.35 1.23
CA TRP A 36 2.20 0.63 2.54
C TRP A 36 1.32 1.66 3.22
N ALA A 37 0.88 1.39 4.45
CA ALA A 37 0.20 2.34 5.31
C ALA A 37 1.18 2.81 6.40
N ASN A 38 1.60 4.06 6.29
CA ASN A 38 2.58 4.68 7.17
C ASN A 38 1.87 5.57 8.19
N TYR A 39 2.36 5.56 9.42
CA TYR A 39 1.89 6.40 10.53
C TYR A 39 3.11 6.97 11.26
N LYS A 40 2.88 7.88 12.21
CA LYS A 40 3.96 8.66 12.85
C LYS A 40 5.12 7.82 13.40
N LEU A 41 4.85 6.61 13.86
CA LEU A 41 5.81 5.75 14.56
C LEU A 41 6.18 4.47 13.79
N GLY A 42 5.69 4.28 12.56
CA GLY A 42 6.02 3.08 11.81
C GLY A 42 5.29 2.94 10.48
N CYS A 43 5.54 1.79 9.85
CA CYS A 43 5.02 1.44 8.53
C CYS A 43 4.48 0.01 8.57
N VAL A 44 3.48 -0.29 7.75
CA VAL A 44 2.94 -1.65 7.62
C VAL A 44 2.43 -1.88 6.20
N VAL A 45 2.62 -3.10 5.70
CA VAL A 45 2.05 -3.54 4.42
C VAL A 45 0.55 -3.76 4.60
N ALA A 46 -0.27 -2.84 4.08
CA ALA A 46 -1.72 -2.93 4.12
C ALA A 46 -2.25 -3.87 3.02
N VAL A 47 -1.60 -3.86 1.86
CA VAL A 47 -1.93 -4.73 0.72
C VAL A 47 -0.62 -5.24 0.12
N PRO A 48 -0.30 -6.54 0.21
CA PRO A 48 0.95 -7.08 -0.32
C PRO A 48 0.93 -7.22 -1.85
N TYR A 49 -0.26 -7.29 -2.46
CA TYR A 49 -0.43 -7.50 -3.89
C TYR A 49 -1.82 -7.08 -4.37
N ALA A 50 -1.86 -6.47 -5.55
CA ALA A 50 -3.03 -6.19 -6.37
C ALA A 50 -2.62 -6.11 -7.84
N SER A 51 -3.52 -6.45 -8.76
CA SER A 51 -3.26 -6.44 -10.21
C SER A 51 -3.54 -5.09 -10.87
N SER A 52 -4.09 -4.12 -10.12
CA SER A 52 -4.38 -2.78 -10.65
C SER A 52 -4.28 -1.68 -9.59
N ARG A 53 -4.02 -0.45 -10.06
CA ARG A 53 -4.02 0.77 -9.22
C ARG A 53 -5.35 1.01 -8.50
N GLN A 54 -6.47 0.72 -9.15
CA GLN A 54 -7.79 0.91 -8.57
C GLN A 54 -8.04 -0.09 -7.44
N GLU A 55 -7.67 -1.36 -7.66
CA GLU A 55 -7.83 -2.42 -6.67
C GLU A 55 -6.97 -2.15 -5.43
N VAL A 56 -5.69 -1.79 -5.60
CA VAL A 56 -4.78 -1.53 -4.48
C VAL A 56 -5.27 -0.36 -3.62
N VAL A 57 -5.76 0.72 -4.23
CA VAL A 57 -6.30 1.88 -3.50
C VAL A 57 -7.58 1.50 -2.76
N ARG A 58 -8.49 0.75 -3.39
CA ARG A 58 -9.73 0.29 -2.76
C ARG A 58 -9.43 -0.58 -1.54
N ARG A 59 -8.53 -1.56 -1.68
CA ARG A 59 -8.15 -2.48 -0.60
C ARG A 59 -7.38 -1.79 0.53
N ALA A 60 -6.51 -0.84 0.21
CA ALA A 60 -5.80 -0.05 1.21
C ALA A 60 -6.77 0.74 2.11
N LYS A 61 -7.79 1.39 1.52
CA LYS A 61 -8.83 2.09 2.29
C LYS A 61 -9.63 1.13 3.16
N GLN A 62 -10.07 -0.01 2.62
CA GLN A 62 -10.79 -1.03 3.39
C GLN A 62 -9.98 -1.57 4.57
N TRP A 63 -8.67 -1.78 4.37
CA TRP A 63 -7.77 -2.21 5.44
C TRP A 63 -7.68 -1.16 6.56
N ILE A 64 -7.56 0.13 6.20
CA ILE A 64 -7.54 1.24 7.17
C ILE A 64 -8.88 1.31 7.93
N ASP A 65 -10.00 1.24 7.21
CA ASP A 65 -11.34 1.28 7.80
C ASP A 65 -11.55 0.16 8.82
N ALA A 66 -11.14 -1.07 8.47
CA ALA A 66 -11.21 -2.21 9.37
C ALA A 66 -10.36 -2.02 10.64
N ARG A 67 -9.17 -1.41 10.49
CA ARG A 67 -8.25 -1.17 11.60
C ARG A 67 -8.74 -0.09 12.56
N ASP A 68 -9.35 0.97 12.03
CA ASP A 68 -9.91 2.03 12.87
C ASP A 68 -11.16 1.54 13.61
N ASN A 69 -11.97 0.66 13.01
CA ASN A 69 -13.09 0.01 13.70
C ASN A 69 -12.63 -0.89 14.87
N GLN A 70 -11.48 -1.57 14.73
CA GLN A 70 -10.92 -2.40 15.81
C GLN A 70 -10.41 -1.59 17.01
N LYS A 71 -10.11 -0.29 16.86
CA LYS A 71 -9.66 0.55 17.99
C LYS A 71 -10.80 0.95 18.94
N ILE A 72 -12.06 0.68 18.57
CA ILE A 72 -13.27 1.11 19.30
C ILE A 72 -13.90 -0.06 20.08
N THR A 73 -13.26 -1.24 20.12
CA THR A 73 -13.67 -2.39 20.95
C THR A 73 -12.61 -2.67 22.00
#